data_AF-A0A0J0XDJ4-F1
#
_entry.id   AF-A0A0J0XDJ4-F1
#
_cell.length_a   1.000
_cell.length_b   1.000
_cell.length_c   1.000
_cell.angle_alpha   90.00
_cell.angle_beta   90.00
_cell.angle_gamma   90.00
#
_symmetry.space_group_name_H-M   'P 1'
#
loop_
_entity.id
_entity.type
_entity.pdbx_description
1 polymer ?
#
loop_
_entity_poly.entity_id
_entity_poly.type
_entity_poly.pdbx_seq_one_letter_code
_entity_poly.pdbx_strand_id
1 'polypeptide(L)'
;MAVTKPRRARGPSPLLKSYLLAFNALSALLWARLLFLTLWFICTPRTTPAHRTVFGQAASGQQPWAGVAALADHLSGGYSFHGLGEATKWTQTLAVLEVVHAALGWVRSPVGTVASQVASRLWAVWGVVEPVASARSNPLLATMLLAWSVTEVIRYTFYFLALLNIELYPLNWCRYTFFLLLYPLGAGSEAFLSFSTLPPLRTLPYVPKLLGTMHGLLHSMPAQFSRALMKTHPGRALLWSVARARAAKSAGGVWTPIEVARLVLFVIWWPGLYILYTYMLKQRRKFFSKSKTVGGANKAN
;
A
#
# COMPACT_ATOMS: atom_id res chain seq x y z
N MET A 1 34.92 -44.30 2.05
CA MET A 1 33.78 -43.42 1.71
C MET A 1 34.33 -42.08 1.25
N ALA A 2 34.29 -41.79 -0.06
CA ALA A 2 34.75 -40.51 -0.59
C ALA A 2 33.72 -39.43 -0.26
N VAL A 3 34.12 -38.43 0.53
CA VAL A 3 33.32 -37.23 0.82
C VAL A 3 33.14 -36.45 -0.49
N THR A 4 31.95 -36.53 -1.08
CA THR A 4 31.58 -35.73 -2.23
C THR A 4 31.62 -34.25 -1.84
N LYS A 5 32.61 -33.51 -2.34
CA LYS A 5 32.68 -32.04 -2.22
C LYS A 5 31.35 -31.43 -2.67
N PRO A 6 30.75 -30.50 -1.91
CA PRO A 6 29.55 -29.80 -2.36
C PRO A 6 29.87 -29.04 -3.66
N ARG A 7 29.08 -29.33 -4.69
CA ARG A 7 29.19 -28.72 -6.02
C ARG A 7 29.04 -27.20 -5.85
N ARG A 8 30.13 -26.43 -6.05
CA ARG A 8 30.07 -24.96 -6.07
C ARG A 8 28.98 -24.55 -7.05
N ALA A 9 27.93 -23.90 -6.57
CA ALA A 9 26.87 -23.36 -7.42
C ALA A 9 27.52 -22.46 -8.46
N ARG A 10 27.51 -22.85 -9.74
CA ARG A 10 28.01 -22.03 -10.84
C ARG A 10 27.28 -20.69 -10.78
N GLY A 11 28.03 -19.58 -10.80
CA GLY A 11 27.45 -18.26 -10.95
C GLY A 11 26.62 -18.17 -12.24
N PRO A 12 25.75 -17.16 -12.37
CA PRO A 12 24.96 -16.96 -13.59
C PRO A 12 25.91 -16.89 -14.80
N SER A 13 25.47 -17.41 -15.94
CA SER A 13 26.23 -17.28 -17.19
C SER A 13 26.48 -15.79 -17.50
N PRO A 14 27.56 -15.44 -18.21
CA PRO A 14 27.85 -14.03 -18.52
C PRO A 14 26.69 -13.30 -19.18
N LEU A 15 25.95 -13.98 -20.06
CA LEU A 15 24.74 -13.47 -20.72
C LEU A 15 23.57 -13.26 -19.74
N LEU A 16 23.35 -14.19 -18.81
CA LEU A 16 22.33 -14.02 -17.79
C LEU A 16 22.68 -12.85 -16.86
N LYS A 17 23.97 -12.72 -16.51
CA LYS A 17 24.46 -11.61 -15.69
C LYS A 17 24.24 -10.26 -16.39
N SER A 18 24.57 -10.13 -17.68
CA SER A 18 24.36 -8.89 -18.44
C SER A 18 22.87 -8.54 -18.57
N TYR A 19 22.01 -9.53 -18.83
CA TYR A 19 20.57 -9.35 -18.83
C TYR A 19 20.05 -8.85 -17.47
N LEU A 20 20.44 -9.49 -16.36
CA LEU A 20 20.00 -9.08 -15.02
C LEU A 20 20.51 -7.68 -14.65
N LEU A 21 21.72 -7.30 -15.09
CA LEU A 21 22.22 -5.94 -14.93
C LEU A 21 21.36 -4.93 -15.70
N ALA A 22 21.07 -5.20 -16.98
CA ALA A 22 20.22 -4.34 -17.79
C ALA A 22 18.80 -4.21 -17.21
N PHE A 23 18.21 -5.32 -16.75
CA PHE A 23 16.91 -5.33 -16.10
C PHE A 23 16.90 -4.45 -14.84
N ASN A 24 17.84 -4.64 -13.91
CA ASN A 24 17.87 -3.83 -12.68
C ASN A 24 18.18 -2.35 -12.98
N ALA A 25 19.05 -2.06 -13.95
CA ALA A 25 19.32 -0.68 -14.35
C ALA A 25 18.07 -0.01 -14.95
N LEU A 26 17.38 -0.69 -15.86
CA LEU A 26 16.14 -0.18 -16.47
C LEU A 26 15.05 0.02 -15.42
N SER A 27 14.84 -0.95 -14.52
CA SER A 27 13.88 -0.82 -13.43
C SER A 27 14.22 0.33 -12.49
N ALA A 28 15.50 0.51 -12.14
CA ALA A 28 15.94 1.65 -11.33
C ALA A 28 15.64 2.98 -12.03
N LEU A 29 15.88 3.09 -13.35
CA LEU A 29 15.61 4.30 -14.13
C LEU A 29 14.10 4.59 -14.25
N LEU A 30 13.27 3.57 -14.47
CA LEU A 30 11.81 3.72 -14.51
C LEU A 30 11.27 4.23 -13.18
N TRP A 31 11.70 3.64 -12.07
CA TRP A 31 11.30 4.11 -10.73
C TRP A 31 11.92 5.46 -10.36
N ALA A 32 13.12 5.79 -10.84
CA ALA A 32 13.71 7.11 -10.66
C ALA A 32 12.92 8.18 -11.42
N ARG A 33 12.45 7.88 -12.64
CA ARG A 33 11.54 8.75 -13.38
C ARG A 33 10.22 8.94 -12.63
N LEU A 34 9.62 7.88 -12.08
CA LEU A 34 8.40 7.99 -11.27
C LEU A 34 8.62 8.81 -10.00
N LEU A 35 9.77 8.63 -9.33
CA LEU A 35 10.15 9.44 -8.18
C LEU A 35 10.24 10.91 -8.57
N PHE A 36 10.92 11.22 -9.68
CA PHE A 36 11.04 12.58 -10.18
C PHE A 36 9.66 13.19 -10.49
N LEU A 37 8.79 12.49 -11.21
CA LEU A 37 7.44 12.97 -11.52
C LEU A 37 6.59 13.17 -10.24
N THR A 38 6.72 12.28 -9.27
CA THR A 38 6.01 12.38 -7.99
C THR A 38 6.51 13.58 -7.18
N LEU A 39 7.82 13.78 -7.11
CA LEU A 39 8.40 14.96 -6.46
C LEU A 39 8.03 16.25 -7.18
N TRP A 40 8.05 16.25 -8.51
CA TRP A 40 7.58 17.37 -9.32
C TRP A 40 6.13 17.70 -8.96
N PHE A 41 5.24 16.71 -8.94
CA PHE A 41 3.84 16.87 -8.58
C PHE A 41 3.65 17.46 -7.17
N ILE A 42 4.42 16.97 -6.20
CA ILE A 42 4.38 17.44 -4.80
C ILE A 42 4.92 18.87 -4.69
N CYS A 43 5.98 19.21 -5.41
CA CYS A 43 6.62 20.52 -5.34
C CYS A 43 5.94 21.58 -6.21
N THR A 44 5.10 21.20 -7.18
CA THR A 44 4.41 22.15 -8.07
C THR A 44 3.27 22.84 -7.33
N PRO A 45 3.33 24.16 -7.10
CA PRO A 45 2.27 24.90 -6.45
C PRO A 45 1.00 24.83 -7.30
N ARG A 46 -0.08 24.25 -6.77
CA ARG A 46 -1.40 24.26 -7.41
C ARG A 46 -2.29 25.22 -6.65
N THR A 47 -2.35 26.45 -7.14
CA THR A 47 -3.21 27.48 -6.56
C THR A 47 -4.66 27.24 -6.98
N THR A 48 -5.37 26.35 -6.31
CA THR A 48 -6.83 26.49 -6.25
C THR A 48 -7.16 27.70 -5.37
N PRO A 49 -8.20 28.51 -5.67
CA PRO A 49 -8.63 29.62 -4.82
C PRO A 49 -8.85 29.23 -3.35
N ALA A 50 -9.18 27.94 -3.10
CA ALA A 50 -9.28 27.33 -1.79
C ALA A 50 -7.98 27.39 -0.96
N HIS A 51 -6.80 27.30 -1.56
CA HIS A 51 -5.52 27.31 -0.83
C HIS A 51 -5.24 28.63 -0.11
N ARG A 52 -5.62 29.78 -0.69
CA ARG A 52 -5.44 31.09 -0.03
C ARG A 52 -6.37 31.24 1.18
N THR A 53 -7.57 30.69 1.11
CA THR A 53 -8.55 30.73 2.19
C THR A 53 -8.18 29.78 3.34
N VAL A 54 -7.67 28.58 3.04
CA VAL A 54 -7.36 27.57 4.06
C VAL A 54 -6.10 27.91 4.86
N PHE A 55 -5.04 28.48 4.25
CA PHE A 55 -3.88 28.96 5.02
C PHE A 55 -4.23 30.18 5.89
N GLY A 56 -5.10 31.08 5.41
CA GLY A 56 -5.64 32.19 6.21
C GLY A 56 -6.55 31.71 7.36
N GLN A 57 -7.35 30.66 7.15
CA GLN A 57 -8.21 30.04 8.16
C GLN A 57 -7.45 29.14 9.16
N ALA A 58 -6.34 28.55 8.75
CA ALA A 58 -5.42 27.84 9.65
C ALA A 58 -4.72 28.83 10.59
N ALA A 59 -4.34 30.00 10.08
CA ALA A 59 -3.77 31.09 10.88
C ALA A 59 -4.78 31.75 11.83
N SER A 60 -6.08 31.71 11.51
CA SER A 60 -7.15 32.27 12.37
C SER A 60 -7.63 31.33 13.48
N GLY A 61 -7.10 30.09 13.57
CA GLY A 61 -7.43 29.15 14.65
C GLY A 61 -8.85 28.55 14.61
N GLN A 62 -9.65 28.85 13.59
CA GLN A 62 -11.05 28.38 13.50
C GLN A 62 -11.20 26.90 13.14
N GLN A 63 -10.22 26.28 12.49
CA GLN A 63 -10.24 24.86 12.10
C GLN A 63 -8.88 24.20 12.41
N PRO A 64 -8.79 23.32 13.43
CA PRO A 64 -7.53 22.69 13.85
C PRO A 64 -6.83 21.84 12.78
N TRP A 65 -7.57 21.40 11.76
CA TRP A 65 -7.10 20.49 10.70
C TRP A 65 -7.02 21.14 9.31
N ALA A 66 -7.16 22.47 9.22
CA ALA A 66 -7.13 23.22 7.95
C ALA A 66 -5.85 22.94 7.13
N GLY A 67 -4.67 22.93 7.77
CA GLY A 67 -3.40 22.62 7.09
C GLY A 67 -3.34 21.20 6.52
N VAL A 68 -3.93 20.22 7.22
CA VAL A 68 -4.00 18.82 6.74
C VAL A 68 -4.95 18.70 5.57
N ALA A 69 -6.09 19.40 5.60
CA ALA A 69 -7.02 19.44 4.48
C ALA A 69 -6.41 20.11 3.24
N ALA A 70 -5.67 21.22 3.41
CA ALA A 70 -4.92 21.83 2.31
C ALA A 70 -3.87 20.88 1.72
N LEU A 71 -3.14 20.15 2.55
CA LEU A 71 -2.17 19.16 2.09
C LEU A 71 -2.87 18.02 1.32
N ALA A 72 -4.01 17.54 1.82
CA ALA A 72 -4.79 16.51 1.16
C ALA A 72 -5.35 16.98 -0.20
N ASP A 73 -5.82 18.22 -0.29
CA ASP A 73 -6.27 18.82 -1.55
C ASP A 73 -5.10 18.94 -2.55
N HIS A 74 -3.95 19.41 -2.07
CA HIS A 74 -2.73 19.51 -2.88
C HIS A 74 -2.26 18.16 -3.40
N LEU A 75 -2.30 17.11 -2.58
CA LEU A 75 -1.89 15.76 -2.99
C LEU A 75 -2.93 15.05 -3.88
N SER A 76 -4.13 15.60 -4.00
CA SER A 76 -5.19 15.05 -4.86
C SER A 76 -4.83 15.19 -6.35
N GLY A 77 -5.30 14.23 -7.16
CA GLY A 77 -5.16 14.28 -8.62
C GLY A 77 -3.78 13.87 -9.17
N GLY A 78 -2.93 13.19 -8.38
CA GLY A 78 -1.60 12.72 -8.80
C GLY A 78 -1.60 11.82 -10.03
N TYR A 79 -2.67 11.04 -10.23
CA TYR A 79 -2.74 10.08 -11.33
C TYR A 79 -2.55 10.71 -12.72
N SER A 80 -3.21 11.86 -12.97
CA SER A 80 -3.24 12.50 -14.29
C SER A 80 -2.02 13.38 -14.56
N PHE A 81 -1.17 13.61 -13.56
CA PHE A 81 -0.03 14.51 -13.68
C PHE A 81 1.05 13.91 -14.61
N HIS A 82 1.22 14.47 -15.81
CA HIS A 82 2.19 13.99 -16.82
C HIS A 82 2.19 12.47 -17.05
N GLY A 83 1.01 11.84 -16.98
CA GLY A 83 0.85 10.39 -17.15
C GLY A 83 1.46 9.56 -16.01
N LEU A 84 1.62 10.10 -14.80
CA LEU A 84 2.20 9.42 -13.64
C LEU A 84 1.50 8.09 -13.33
N GLY A 85 0.16 8.06 -13.39
CA GLY A 85 -0.63 6.86 -13.19
C GLY A 85 -0.34 5.76 -14.21
N GLU A 86 -0.35 6.13 -15.49
CA GLU A 86 -0.06 5.19 -16.59
C GLU A 86 1.39 4.69 -16.55
N ALA A 87 2.35 5.57 -16.28
CA ALA A 87 3.74 5.20 -16.11
C ALA A 87 3.93 4.24 -14.94
N THR A 88 3.22 4.45 -13.81
CA THR A 88 3.23 3.54 -12.66
C THR A 88 2.66 2.18 -13.04
N LYS A 89 1.53 2.15 -13.76
CA LYS A 89 0.89 0.91 -14.20
C LYS A 89 1.82 0.02 -14.99
N TRP A 90 2.47 0.56 -16.01
CA TRP A 90 3.38 -0.24 -16.84
C TRP A 90 4.66 -0.61 -16.10
N THR A 91 5.23 0.32 -15.31
CA THR A 91 6.42 0.04 -14.50
C THR A 91 6.17 -1.07 -13.47
N GLN A 92 5.01 -1.04 -12.79
CA GLN A 92 4.63 -2.07 -11.82
C GLN A 92 4.31 -3.41 -12.48
N THR A 93 3.78 -3.39 -13.71
CA THR A 93 3.51 -4.62 -14.49
C THR A 93 4.81 -5.34 -14.85
N LEU A 94 5.88 -4.61 -15.14
CA LEU A 94 7.20 -5.20 -15.42
C LEU A 94 7.78 -5.97 -14.21
N ALA A 95 7.32 -5.70 -12.98
CA ALA A 95 7.75 -6.44 -11.79
C ALA A 95 7.33 -7.93 -11.83
N VAL A 96 6.40 -8.33 -12.70
CA VAL A 96 6.08 -9.75 -12.96
C VAL A 96 7.33 -10.51 -13.41
N LEU A 97 8.24 -9.87 -14.14
CA LEU A 97 9.49 -10.49 -14.57
C LEU A 97 10.35 -10.92 -13.37
N GLU A 98 10.26 -10.27 -12.22
CA GLU A 98 10.99 -10.70 -11.02
C GLU A 98 10.50 -12.05 -10.49
N VAL A 99 9.19 -12.28 -10.57
CA VAL A 99 8.59 -13.57 -10.22
C VAL A 99 9.10 -14.64 -11.17
N VAL A 100 9.18 -14.32 -12.47
CA VAL A 100 9.74 -15.21 -13.50
C VAL A 100 11.22 -15.50 -13.21
N HIS A 101 12.04 -14.49 -12.90
CA HIS A 101 13.46 -14.68 -12.58
C HIS A 101 13.66 -15.55 -11.34
N ALA A 102 12.82 -15.39 -10.32
CA ALA A 102 12.85 -16.25 -9.14
C ALA A 102 12.42 -17.68 -9.48
N ALA A 103 11.33 -17.85 -10.26
CA ALA A 103 10.80 -19.16 -10.64
C ALA A 103 11.77 -19.97 -11.52
N LEU A 104 12.49 -19.29 -12.42
CA LEU A 104 13.54 -19.91 -13.25
C LEU A 104 14.86 -20.14 -12.49
N GLY A 105 14.95 -19.74 -11.22
CA GLY A 105 16.15 -19.88 -10.40
C GLY A 105 17.32 -18.97 -10.82
N TRP A 106 17.05 -17.94 -11.64
CA TRP A 106 18.05 -16.95 -12.06
C TRP A 106 18.49 -16.05 -10.90
N VAL A 107 17.58 -15.85 -9.95
CA VAL A 107 17.83 -15.12 -8.70
C VAL A 107 17.49 -16.02 -7.52
N ARG A 108 18.31 -15.97 -6.47
CA ARG A 108 18.13 -16.76 -5.24
C ARG A 108 17.08 -16.10 -4.33
N SER A 109 15.82 -16.21 -4.70
CA SER A 109 14.69 -15.68 -3.91
C SER A 109 13.58 -16.73 -3.79
N PRO A 110 12.93 -16.86 -2.62
CA PRO A 110 11.76 -17.71 -2.50
C PRO A 110 10.62 -17.20 -3.39
N VAL A 111 10.21 -18.00 -4.38
CA VAL A 111 9.24 -17.61 -5.42
C VAL A 111 7.93 -17.12 -4.81
N GLY A 112 7.39 -17.84 -3.81
CA GLY A 112 6.13 -17.45 -3.15
C GLY A 112 6.19 -16.08 -2.47
N THR A 113 7.35 -15.71 -1.93
CA THR A 113 7.54 -14.40 -1.29
C THR A 113 7.63 -13.28 -2.32
N VAL A 114 8.34 -13.49 -3.44
CA VAL A 114 8.41 -12.50 -4.52
C VAL A 114 7.05 -12.34 -5.19
N ALA A 115 6.37 -13.47 -5.45
CA ALA A 115 5.04 -13.49 -6.04
C ALA A 115 4.02 -12.74 -5.18
N SER A 116 3.98 -12.96 -3.86
CA SER A 116 3.03 -12.27 -2.98
C SER A 116 3.30 -10.76 -2.91
N GLN A 117 4.57 -10.34 -2.89
CA GLN A 117 4.94 -8.93 -2.90
C GLN A 117 4.53 -8.24 -4.21
N VAL A 118 4.79 -8.87 -5.35
CA VAL A 118 4.42 -8.33 -6.68
C VAL A 118 2.90 -8.34 -6.86
N ALA A 119 2.22 -9.42 -6.47
CA ALA A 119 0.76 -9.54 -6.56
C ALA A 119 0.05 -8.47 -5.73
N SER A 120 0.54 -8.16 -4.53
CA SER A 120 -0.01 -7.09 -3.68
C SER A 120 -0.02 -5.74 -4.41
N ARG A 121 1.11 -5.35 -5.02
CA ARG A 121 1.20 -4.06 -5.71
C ARG A 121 0.44 -4.05 -7.03
N LEU A 122 0.41 -5.17 -7.75
CA LEU A 122 -0.44 -5.31 -8.94
C LEU A 122 -1.92 -5.19 -8.58
N TRP A 123 -2.34 -5.73 -7.44
CA TRP A 123 -3.69 -5.55 -6.93
C TRP A 123 -4.01 -4.10 -6.63
N ALA A 124 -3.11 -3.36 -5.98
CA ALA A 124 -3.33 -1.93 -5.74
C ALA A 124 -3.46 -1.13 -7.04
N VAL A 125 -2.62 -1.40 -8.05
CA VAL A 125 -2.69 -0.66 -9.31
C VAL A 125 -3.89 -1.09 -10.16
N TRP A 126 -3.94 -2.37 -10.56
CA TRP A 126 -4.96 -2.89 -11.48
C TRP A 126 -6.31 -3.18 -10.81
N GLY A 127 -6.31 -3.57 -9.54
CA GLY A 127 -7.51 -3.93 -8.80
C GLY A 127 -8.18 -2.77 -8.06
N VAL A 128 -7.46 -1.68 -7.79
CA VAL A 128 -8.00 -0.52 -7.05
C VAL A 128 -7.89 0.78 -7.87
N VAL A 129 -6.70 1.19 -8.27
CA VAL A 129 -6.46 2.51 -8.89
C VAL A 129 -7.08 2.62 -10.28
N GLU A 130 -6.88 1.65 -11.17
CA GLU A 130 -7.44 1.68 -12.53
C GLU A 130 -8.97 1.66 -12.57
N PRO A 131 -9.67 0.71 -11.91
CA PRO A 131 -11.12 0.59 -12.03
C PRO A 131 -11.88 1.70 -11.31
N VAL A 132 -11.29 2.35 -10.31
CA VAL A 132 -11.99 3.30 -9.44
C VAL A 132 -11.48 4.72 -9.68
N ALA A 133 -12.29 5.57 -10.31
CA ALA A 133 -11.95 6.97 -10.56
C ALA A 133 -11.67 7.75 -9.25
N SER A 134 -12.40 7.47 -8.17
CA SER A 134 -12.16 8.12 -6.87
C SER A 134 -10.80 7.77 -6.25
N ALA A 135 -10.21 6.62 -6.60
CA ALA A 135 -8.85 6.27 -6.18
C ALA A 135 -7.79 7.10 -6.93
N ARG A 136 -8.03 7.44 -8.19
CA ARG A 136 -7.11 8.24 -9.02
C ARG A 136 -7.00 9.70 -8.56
N SER A 137 -8.07 10.23 -7.98
CA SER A 137 -8.09 11.57 -7.38
C SER A 137 -7.64 11.59 -5.92
N ASN A 138 -7.49 10.44 -5.26
CA ASN A 138 -7.23 10.39 -3.82
C ASN A 138 -5.80 10.83 -3.47
N PRO A 139 -5.59 11.69 -2.46
CA PRO A 139 -4.25 12.10 -2.01
C PRO A 139 -3.32 10.96 -1.59
N LEU A 140 -3.87 9.85 -1.10
CA LEU A 140 -3.12 8.68 -0.69
C LEU A 140 -2.36 8.01 -1.85
N LEU A 141 -2.79 8.25 -3.09
CA LEU A 141 -2.07 7.80 -4.27
C LEU A 141 -0.67 8.45 -4.31
N ALA A 142 -0.57 9.76 -4.09
CA ALA A 142 0.71 10.47 -4.18
C ALA A 142 1.70 10.02 -3.09
N THR A 143 1.22 9.82 -1.86
CA THR A 143 2.06 9.32 -0.75
C THR A 143 2.49 7.86 -0.96
N MET A 144 1.61 7.02 -1.51
CA MET A 144 1.94 5.65 -1.91
C MET A 144 3.03 5.64 -2.99
N LEU A 145 2.86 6.41 -4.06
CA LEU A 145 3.81 6.48 -5.17
C LEU A 145 5.17 7.03 -4.75
N LEU A 146 5.20 8.01 -3.85
CA LEU A 146 6.43 8.52 -3.27
C LEU A 146 7.16 7.41 -2.50
N ALA A 147 6.46 6.72 -1.60
CA ALA A 147 7.04 5.65 -0.80
C ALA A 147 7.57 4.48 -1.65
N TRP A 148 6.79 4.07 -2.64
CA TRP A 148 7.16 3.02 -3.59
C TRP A 148 8.38 3.44 -4.40
N SER A 149 8.37 4.62 -5.02
CA SER A 149 9.45 5.03 -5.91
C SER A 149 10.79 5.16 -5.18
N VAL A 150 10.81 5.72 -3.96
CA VAL A 150 12.04 5.77 -3.15
C VAL A 150 12.53 4.36 -2.81
N THR A 151 11.64 3.47 -2.38
CA THR A 151 11.99 2.09 -2.01
C THR A 151 12.55 1.31 -3.21
N GLU A 152 11.93 1.47 -4.38
CA GLU A 152 12.29 0.73 -5.59
C GLU A 152 13.59 1.22 -6.21
N VAL A 153 13.84 2.54 -6.24
CA VAL A 153 15.13 3.08 -6.68
C VAL A 153 16.27 2.49 -5.84
N ILE A 154 16.12 2.47 -4.51
CA ILE A 154 17.11 1.87 -3.62
C ILE A 154 17.26 0.37 -3.90
N ARG A 155 16.14 -0.35 -4.07
CA ARG A 155 16.13 -1.81 -4.24
C ARG A 155 16.82 -2.26 -5.52
N TYR A 156 16.45 -1.70 -6.68
CA TYR A 156 17.05 -2.08 -7.95
C TYR A 156 18.49 -1.60 -8.08
N THR A 157 18.83 -0.42 -7.53
CA THR A 157 20.23 0.04 -7.46
C THR A 157 21.08 -0.93 -6.63
N PHE A 158 20.55 -1.41 -5.50
CA PHE A 158 21.22 -2.41 -4.68
C PHE A 158 21.41 -3.73 -5.43
N TYR A 159 20.39 -4.24 -6.12
CA TYR A 159 20.50 -5.48 -6.90
C TYR A 159 21.49 -5.35 -8.06
N PHE A 160 21.51 -4.20 -8.74
CA PHE A 160 22.48 -3.90 -9.79
C PHE A 160 23.93 -3.96 -9.27
N LEU A 161 24.22 -3.23 -8.19
CA LEU A 161 25.57 -3.19 -7.60
C LEU A 161 25.98 -4.53 -7.00
N ALA A 162 25.04 -5.26 -6.39
CA ALA A 162 25.29 -6.61 -5.87
C ALA A 162 25.72 -7.60 -6.97
N LEU A 163 25.15 -7.50 -8.19
CA LEU A 163 25.59 -8.32 -9.33
C LEU A 163 27.01 -7.96 -9.79
N LEU A 164 27.43 -6.70 -9.60
CA LEU A 164 28.80 -6.26 -9.85
C LEU A 164 29.77 -6.58 -8.69
N ASN A 165 29.27 -7.17 -7.60
CA ASN A 165 30.01 -7.36 -6.34
C ASN A 165 30.51 -6.04 -5.73
N ILE A 166 29.77 -4.94 -5.94
CA ILE A 166 30.04 -3.63 -5.33
C ILE A 166 29.10 -3.45 -4.14
N GLU A 167 29.67 -3.24 -2.96
CA GLU A 167 28.91 -2.96 -1.74
C GLU A 167 29.10 -1.49 -1.33
N LEU A 168 28.02 -0.70 -1.37
CA LEU A 168 28.03 0.69 -0.93
C LEU A 168 27.37 0.81 0.44
N TYR A 169 28.13 1.24 1.45
CA TYR A 169 27.60 1.45 2.80
C TYR A 169 26.42 2.44 2.84
N PRO A 170 26.45 3.62 2.16
CA PRO A 170 25.31 4.55 2.19
C PRO A 170 24.02 3.93 1.63
N LEU A 171 24.12 3.15 0.55
CA LEU A 171 22.96 2.48 -0.05
C LEU A 171 22.38 1.40 0.87
N ASN A 172 23.26 0.61 1.50
CA ASN A 172 22.85 -0.37 2.50
C ASN A 172 22.20 0.32 3.71
N TRP A 173 22.76 1.43 4.19
CA TRP A 173 22.18 2.21 5.27
C TRP A 173 20.78 2.74 4.92
N CYS A 174 20.60 3.29 3.71
CA CYS A 174 19.30 3.74 3.22
C CYS A 174 18.29 2.58 3.22
N ARG A 175 18.67 1.42 2.67
CA ARG A 175 17.83 0.21 2.62
C ARG A 175 17.40 -0.24 4.02
N TYR A 176 18.31 -0.26 4.99
CA TYR A 176 18.04 -0.71 6.36
C TYR A 176 17.53 0.40 7.30
N THR A 177 17.29 1.62 6.81
CA THR A 177 16.80 2.73 7.63
C THR A 177 15.50 3.32 7.10
N PHE A 178 15.40 3.57 5.79
CA PHE A 178 14.24 4.25 5.21
C PHE A 178 12.95 3.45 5.34
N PHE A 179 13.03 2.11 5.41
CA PHE A 179 11.83 1.29 5.61
C PHE A 179 11.06 1.67 6.89
N LEU A 180 11.71 2.26 7.91
CA LEU A 180 11.04 2.71 9.12
C LEU A 180 9.92 3.71 8.84
N LEU A 181 10.11 4.58 7.84
CA LEU A 181 9.14 5.59 7.41
C LEU A 181 8.38 5.17 6.15
N LEU A 182 9.09 4.65 5.15
CA LEU A 182 8.49 4.32 3.86
C LEU A 182 7.53 3.13 3.94
N TYR A 183 7.74 2.21 4.87
CA TYR A 183 6.86 1.04 4.98
C TYR A 183 5.48 1.41 5.53
N PRO A 184 5.35 2.09 6.70
CA PRO A 184 4.06 2.60 7.15
C PRO A 184 3.41 3.56 6.14
N LEU A 185 4.21 4.44 5.51
CA LEU A 185 3.70 5.38 4.52
C LEU A 185 3.15 4.67 3.29
N GLY A 186 3.91 3.75 2.70
CA GLY A 186 3.55 3.04 1.48
C GLY A 186 2.40 2.07 1.69
N ALA A 187 2.59 1.08 2.58
CA ALA A 187 1.58 0.05 2.83
C ALA A 187 0.31 0.64 3.48
N GLY A 188 0.46 1.64 4.36
CA GLY A 188 -0.67 2.35 4.94
C GLY A 188 -1.46 3.10 3.88
N SER A 189 -0.79 3.88 3.02
CA SER A 189 -1.47 4.60 1.93
C SER A 189 -2.18 3.66 0.98
N GLU A 190 -1.57 2.53 0.62
CA GLU A 190 -2.16 1.48 -0.22
C GLU A 190 -3.43 0.88 0.40
N ALA A 191 -3.36 0.51 1.69
CA ALA A 191 -4.49 -0.06 2.43
C ALA A 191 -5.65 0.93 2.56
N PHE A 192 -5.37 2.17 2.98
CA PHE A 192 -6.40 3.20 3.12
C PHE A 192 -6.95 3.68 1.77
N LEU A 193 -6.14 3.69 0.71
CA LEU A 193 -6.61 3.95 -0.64
C LEU A 193 -7.62 2.89 -1.07
N SER A 194 -7.29 1.60 -0.91
CA SER A 194 -8.22 0.50 -1.17
C SER A 194 -9.50 0.62 -0.35
N PHE A 195 -9.39 0.91 0.94
CA PHE A 195 -10.55 1.09 1.82
C PHE A 195 -11.43 2.27 1.40
N SER A 196 -10.84 3.37 0.94
CA SER A 196 -11.60 4.55 0.49
C SER A 196 -12.46 4.30 -0.75
N THR A 197 -12.20 3.21 -1.49
CA THR A 197 -13.01 2.80 -2.64
C THR A 197 -14.25 2.00 -2.27
N LEU A 198 -14.40 1.60 -1.00
CA LEU A 198 -15.48 0.72 -0.57
C LEU A 198 -16.80 1.49 -0.41
N PRO A 199 -17.94 0.86 -0.75
CA PRO A 199 -19.26 1.37 -0.37
C PRO A 199 -19.38 1.52 1.16
N PRO A 200 -20.32 2.33 1.65
CA PRO A 200 -20.55 2.46 3.09
C PRO A 200 -20.76 1.08 3.74
N LEU A 201 -19.97 0.73 4.77
CA LEU A 201 -20.02 -0.60 5.42
C LEU A 201 -21.42 -1.01 5.90
N ARG A 202 -22.29 -0.02 6.18
CA ARG A 202 -23.69 -0.22 6.54
C ARG A 202 -24.56 -0.85 5.43
N THR A 203 -24.15 -0.80 4.17
CA THR A 203 -24.89 -1.39 3.03
C THR A 203 -24.45 -2.83 2.69
N LEU A 204 -23.52 -3.40 3.46
CA LEU A 204 -22.89 -4.70 3.20
C LEU A 204 -23.92 -5.84 3.19
N PRO A 205 -24.15 -6.60 2.10
CA PRO A 205 -25.38 -7.37 1.82
C PRO A 205 -25.87 -8.31 2.93
N TYR A 206 -24.96 -8.86 3.73
CA TYR A 206 -25.30 -9.67 4.91
C TYR A 206 -25.99 -8.84 6.02
N VAL A 207 -25.62 -7.57 6.18
CA VAL A 207 -26.21 -6.61 7.13
C VAL A 207 -27.64 -6.21 6.71
N PRO A 208 -27.95 -5.78 5.47
CA PRO A 208 -29.32 -5.59 5.00
C PRO A 208 -30.16 -6.86 5.03
N LYS A 209 -29.59 -8.06 4.83
CA LYS A 209 -30.34 -9.30 4.96
C LYS A 209 -30.72 -9.56 6.41
N LEU A 210 -29.78 -9.45 7.35
CA LEU A 210 -30.06 -9.53 8.79
C LEU A 210 -31.10 -8.49 9.21
N LEU A 211 -30.90 -7.22 8.83
CA LEU A 211 -31.82 -6.13 9.13
C LEU A 211 -33.17 -6.30 8.44
N GLY A 212 -33.21 -6.87 7.24
CA GLY A 212 -34.43 -7.20 6.50
C GLY A 212 -35.20 -8.33 7.17
N THR A 213 -34.52 -9.36 7.65
CA THR A 213 -35.12 -10.43 8.48
C THR A 213 -35.65 -9.86 9.80
N MET A 214 -34.90 -8.99 10.46
CA MET A 214 -35.35 -8.29 11.67
C MET A 214 -36.55 -7.37 11.39
N HIS A 215 -36.56 -6.68 10.25
CA HIS A 215 -37.66 -5.82 9.82
C HIS A 215 -38.91 -6.65 9.49
N GLY A 216 -38.76 -7.78 8.79
CA GLY A 216 -39.83 -8.74 8.53
C GLY A 216 -40.42 -9.26 9.85
N LEU A 217 -39.55 -9.69 10.78
CA LEU A 217 -39.93 -10.09 12.14
C LEU A 217 -40.66 -8.96 12.89
N LEU A 218 -40.16 -7.72 12.82
CA LEU A 218 -40.78 -6.56 13.44
C LEU A 218 -42.15 -6.21 12.86
N HIS A 219 -42.35 -6.43 11.56
CA HIS A 219 -43.64 -6.17 10.90
C HIS A 219 -44.66 -7.27 11.16
N SER A 220 -44.22 -8.51 11.38
CA SER A 220 -45.07 -9.60 11.88
C SER A 220 -45.39 -9.50 13.38
N MET A 221 -44.88 -8.49 14.09
CA MET A 221 -45.20 -8.28 15.51
C MET A 221 -46.56 -7.57 15.69
N PRO A 222 -47.36 -7.95 16.69
CA PRO A 222 -48.61 -7.27 17.02
C PRO A 222 -48.43 -5.77 17.28
N ALA A 223 -49.39 -4.95 16.83
CA ALA A 223 -49.32 -3.47 16.90
C ALA A 223 -49.18 -2.90 18.31
N GLN A 224 -49.48 -3.68 19.35
CA GLN A 224 -49.29 -3.32 20.77
C GLN A 224 -47.81 -3.39 21.15
N PHE A 225 -47.08 -4.39 20.65
CA PHE A 225 -45.66 -4.60 20.93
C PHE A 225 -44.78 -3.57 20.21
N SER A 226 -45.07 -3.25 18.94
CA SER A 226 -44.37 -2.19 18.20
C SER A 226 -44.48 -0.83 18.91
N ARG A 227 -45.67 -0.50 19.44
CA ARG A 227 -45.89 0.72 20.24
C ARG A 227 -45.17 0.69 21.58
N ALA A 228 -45.04 -0.47 22.22
CA ALA A 228 -44.23 -0.64 23.43
C ALA A 228 -42.73 -0.50 23.16
N LEU A 229 -42.25 -1.06 22.04
CA LEU A 229 -40.87 -0.96 21.58
C LEU A 229 -40.49 0.51 21.26
N MET A 230 -41.40 1.26 20.64
CA MET A 230 -41.20 2.70 20.39
C MET A 230 -41.10 3.55 21.66
N LYS A 231 -41.60 3.07 22.80
CA LYS A 231 -41.50 3.78 24.09
C LYS A 231 -40.19 3.49 24.81
N THR A 232 -39.50 2.40 24.49
CA THR A 232 -38.22 2.05 25.11
C THR A 232 -37.05 2.62 24.30
N HIS A 233 -36.01 3.08 25.01
CA HIS A 233 -34.77 3.56 24.41
C HIS A 233 -34.11 2.54 23.44
N PRO A 234 -33.99 1.23 23.77
CA PRO A 234 -33.45 0.25 22.84
C PRO A 234 -34.31 0.06 21.59
N GLY A 235 -35.64 0.14 21.71
CA GLY A 235 -36.55 0.01 20.58
C GLY A 235 -36.51 1.18 19.60
N ARG A 236 -36.39 2.41 20.12
CA ARG A 236 -36.12 3.60 19.29
C ARG A 236 -34.78 3.50 18.58
N ALA A 237 -33.72 3.05 19.27
CA ALA A 237 -32.41 2.85 18.67
C ALA A 237 -32.42 1.80 17.55
N LEU A 238 -33.19 0.72 17.72
CA LEU A 238 -33.37 -0.33 16.72
C LEU A 238 -34.16 0.16 15.50
N LEU A 239 -35.27 0.86 15.69
CA LEU A 239 -36.03 1.44 14.59
C LEU A 239 -35.20 2.48 13.82
N TRP A 240 -34.37 3.23 14.54
CA TRP A 240 -33.49 4.22 13.93
C TRP A 240 -32.30 3.63 13.18
N SER A 241 -31.82 2.44 13.57
CA SER A 241 -30.82 1.70 12.79
C SER A 241 -31.43 1.09 11.53
N VAL A 242 -32.65 0.57 11.59
CA VAL A 242 -33.40 0.04 10.43
C VAL A 242 -33.73 1.14 9.41
N ALA A 243 -34.22 2.30 9.86
CA ALA A 243 -34.52 3.44 8.99
C ALA A 243 -33.25 3.98 8.28
N ARG A 244 -32.13 4.09 9.03
CA ARG A 244 -30.83 4.49 8.46
C ARG A 244 -30.29 3.48 7.45
N ALA A 245 -30.51 2.19 7.65
CA ALA A 245 -30.12 1.16 6.70
C ALA A 245 -30.93 1.23 5.38
N ARG A 246 -32.22 1.55 5.46
CA ARG A 246 -33.06 1.80 4.27
C ARG A 246 -32.60 3.05 3.51
N ALA A 247 -32.29 4.13 4.21
CA ALA A 247 -31.74 5.36 3.61
C ALA A 247 -30.34 5.13 2.98
N ALA A 248 -29.54 4.22 3.55
CA ALA A 248 -28.24 3.85 3.01
C ALA A 248 -28.34 2.99 1.73
N LYS A 249 -29.38 2.13 1.61
CA LYS A 249 -29.66 1.40 0.36
C LYS A 249 -29.97 2.36 -0.81
N SER A 250 -30.57 3.51 -0.53
CA SER A 250 -30.79 4.59 -1.50
C SER A 250 -29.58 5.52 -1.71
N ALA A 251 -28.48 5.36 -0.94
CA ALA A 251 -27.26 6.17 -1.03
C ALA A 251 -26.17 5.59 -1.96
N GLY A 252 -26.50 4.59 -2.81
CA GLY A 252 -25.78 4.36 -4.06
C GLY A 252 -24.40 3.70 -4.00
N GLY A 253 -24.23 2.60 -3.27
CA GLY A 253 -23.03 1.75 -3.40
C GLY A 253 -23.40 0.26 -3.43
N VAL A 254 -23.15 -0.40 -4.56
CA VAL A 254 -23.42 -1.84 -4.76
C VAL A 254 -22.19 -2.64 -4.32
N TRP A 255 -22.39 -3.60 -3.42
CA TRP A 255 -21.34 -4.55 -3.04
C TRP A 255 -21.27 -5.67 -4.08
N THR A 256 -20.23 -5.68 -4.89
CA THR A 256 -19.90 -6.81 -5.77
C THR A 256 -18.79 -7.65 -5.12
N PRO A 257 -18.46 -8.84 -5.68
CA PRO A 257 -17.39 -9.68 -5.14
C PRO A 257 -16.04 -8.96 -5.01
N ILE A 258 -15.76 -7.97 -5.86
CA ILE A 258 -14.49 -7.22 -5.81
C ILE A 258 -14.42 -6.29 -4.59
N GLU A 259 -15.50 -5.62 -4.20
CA GLU A 259 -15.53 -4.78 -2.99
C GLU A 259 -15.42 -5.64 -1.73
N VAL A 260 -16.06 -6.81 -1.72
CA VAL A 260 -15.91 -7.77 -0.63
C VAL A 260 -14.46 -8.26 -0.55
N ALA A 261 -13.83 -8.59 -1.67
CA ALA A 261 -12.43 -8.98 -1.71
C ALA A 261 -11.50 -7.87 -1.19
N ARG A 262 -11.70 -6.61 -1.61
CA ARG A 262 -10.93 -5.45 -1.10
C ARG A 262 -11.09 -5.28 0.41
N LEU A 263 -12.31 -5.46 0.95
CA LEU A 263 -12.57 -5.37 2.39
C LEU A 263 -11.88 -6.50 3.16
N VAL A 264 -11.98 -7.74 2.66
CA VAL A 264 -11.32 -8.92 3.27
C VAL A 264 -9.80 -8.73 3.27
N LEU A 265 -9.23 -8.31 2.14
CA LEU A 265 -7.81 -8.02 2.03
C LEU A 265 -7.39 -6.93 3.02
N PHE A 266 -8.16 -5.84 3.16
CA PHE A 266 -7.87 -4.78 4.12
C PHE A 266 -7.77 -5.30 5.56
N VAL A 267 -8.65 -6.22 5.98
CA VAL A 267 -8.62 -6.80 7.33
C VAL A 267 -7.45 -7.77 7.50
N ILE A 268 -7.20 -8.64 6.52
CA ILE A 268 -6.14 -9.65 6.58
C ILE A 268 -4.74 -9.03 6.52
N TRP A 269 -4.61 -7.83 5.94
CA TRP A 269 -3.30 -7.23 5.70
C TRP A 269 -2.57 -6.86 6.99
N TRP A 270 -3.29 -6.39 8.02
CA TRP A 270 -2.68 -5.82 9.23
C TRP A 270 -1.73 -6.78 9.95
N PRO A 271 -2.09 -8.06 10.21
CA PRO A 271 -1.14 -9.05 10.71
C PRO A 271 0.09 -9.24 9.82
N GLY A 272 -0.10 -9.32 8.50
CA GLY A 272 0.99 -9.46 7.54
C GLY A 272 1.95 -8.27 7.56
N LEU A 273 1.41 -7.06 7.67
CA LEU A 273 2.19 -5.84 7.77
C LEU A 273 3.06 -5.81 9.03
N TYR A 274 2.49 -6.22 10.16
CA TYR A 274 3.21 -6.32 11.43
C TYR A 274 4.34 -7.36 11.38
N ILE A 275 4.07 -8.55 10.86
CA ILE A 275 5.07 -9.63 10.75
C ILE A 275 6.23 -9.19 9.86
N LEU A 276 5.95 -8.59 8.71
CA LEU A 276 7.00 -8.12 7.80
C LEU A 276 7.80 -6.96 8.40
N TYR A 277 7.14 -6.02 9.07
CA TYR A 277 7.82 -4.91 9.75
C TYR A 277 8.79 -5.40 10.84
N THR A 278 8.33 -6.31 11.70
CA THR A 278 9.18 -6.88 12.76
C THR A 278 10.35 -7.70 12.18
N TYR A 279 10.14 -8.39 11.06
CA TYR A 279 11.21 -9.06 10.33
C TYR A 279 12.27 -8.07 9.82
N MET A 280 11.86 -6.95 9.21
CA MET A 280 12.80 -5.91 8.75
C MET A 280 13.56 -5.26 9.91
N LEU A 281 12.91 -5.07 11.07
CA LEU A 281 13.61 -4.61 12.29
C LEU A 281 14.70 -5.58 12.74
N LYS A 282 14.46 -6.89 12.67
CA LYS A 282 15.48 -7.91 12.95
C LYS A 282 16.64 -7.82 11.95
N GLN A 283 16.35 -7.68 10.65
CA GLN A 283 17.38 -7.52 9.62
C GLN A 283 18.24 -6.26 9.85
N ARG A 284 17.61 -5.14 10.20
CA ARG A 284 18.30 -3.89 10.56
C ARG A 284 19.26 -4.08 11.73
N ARG A 285 18.81 -4.68 12.83
CA ARG A 285 19.65 -4.95 14.00
C ARG A 285 20.86 -5.80 13.62
N LYS A 286 20.66 -6.84 12.79
CA LYS A 286 21.74 -7.71 12.30
C LYS A 286 22.76 -6.94 11.45
N PHE A 287 22.32 -6.03 10.57
CA PHE A 287 23.20 -5.20 9.76
C PHE A 287 24.10 -4.30 10.63
N PHE A 288 23.51 -3.55 11.56
CA PHE A 288 24.28 -2.65 12.44
C PHE A 288 25.14 -3.40 13.46
N SER A 289 24.73 -4.60 13.89
CA SER A 289 25.57 -5.44 14.75
C SER A 289 26.84 -5.90 14.04
N LYS A 290 26.77 -6.29 12.76
CA LYS A 290 27.94 -6.67 11.96
C LYS A 290 28.90 -5.51 11.72
N SER A 291 28.38 -4.29 11.51
CA SER A 291 29.20 -3.09 11.34
C SER A 291 30.01 -2.74 12.59
N LYS A 292 29.50 -3.05 13.80
CA LYS A 292 30.23 -2.81 15.05
C LYS A 292 31.39 -3.79 15.27
N THR A 293 31.28 -5.02 14.76
CA THR A 293 32.34 -6.04 14.84
C THR A 293 33.53 -5.82 13.90
N VAL A 294 33.45 -4.90 12.92
CA VAL A 294 34.59 -4.59 12.01
C VAL A 294 35.48 -3.46 12.56
N GLY A 295 35.01 -2.72 13.57
CA GLY A 295 35.79 -1.67 14.25
C GLY A 295 36.23 -2.00 15.68
N GLY A 296 35.87 -3.18 16.18
CA GLY A 296 36.33 -3.68 17.48
C GLY A 296 37.27 -4.84 17.22
N ALA A 297 38.54 -4.68 17.57
CA ALA A 297 39.50 -5.77 17.69
C ALA A 297 38.83 -7.02 18.28
N ASN A 298 39.20 -8.20 17.77
CA ASN A 298 39.04 -9.45 18.51
C ASN A 298 39.63 -9.26 19.92
N LYS A 299 38.78 -8.87 20.86
CA LYS A 299 39.01 -8.98 22.29
C LYS A 299 37.98 -9.96 22.81
N ALA A 300 38.31 -11.24 22.73
CA ALA A 300 38.27 -12.15 23.87
C ALA A 300 38.56 -13.59 23.39
N ASN A 301 39.63 -14.12 23.98
CA ASN A 301 39.95 -15.52 24.28
C ASN A 301 40.29 -16.47 23.13
#